data_AF-A0A177FFA4-F1
#
_entry.id   AF-A0A177FFA4-F1
#
_cell.length_a   1.000
_cell.length_b   1.000
_cell.length_c   1.000
_cell.angle_alpha   90.00
_cell.angle_beta   90.00
_cell.angle_gamma   90.00
#
_symmetry.space_group_name_H-M   'P 1'
#
loop_
_entity.id
_entity.type
_entity.pdbx_description
1 polymer ?
#
loop_
_entity_poly.entity_id
_entity_poly.type
_entity_poly.pdbx_seq_one_letter_code
_entity_poly.pdbx_strand_id
1 'polypeptide(L)'
;MPSSLSYNIYSRRYKRGKNIKVGDVVVFESPIFLRGIACKRVIGMPGDYVVRDPYLSPTVGGAPIPGLYEGDAVREEPVMIQVPEGHVWVAGDNLSYSRDSRFYGPLPMALITGKTLYVGDGYFNWTSFRKPQLQPVPISDTLQGPVAGEAHLEDTQTT
;
A
#
# COMPACT_ATOMS: atom_id res chain seq x y z
N MET A 1 20.18 15.59 -24.69
CA MET A 1 20.65 15.10 -23.38
C MET A 1 19.42 14.89 -22.52
N PRO A 2 19.02 13.67 -22.14
CA PRO A 2 17.98 13.53 -21.12
C PRO A 2 18.55 14.15 -19.84
N SER A 3 17.93 15.20 -19.34
CA SER A 3 18.32 15.77 -18.05
C SER A 3 18.15 14.68 -17.00
N SER A 4 19.21 14.35 -16.28
CA SER A 4 19.22 13.35 -15.19
C SER A 4 18.36 13.75 -13.97
N LEU A 5 17.62 14.84 -14.07
CA LEU A 5 16.77 15.39 -13.02
C LEU A 5 15.33 14.90 -13.22
N SER A 6 15.00 13.80 -12.57
CA SER A 6 13.61 13.43 -12.31
C SER A 6 13.13 14.14 -11.05
N TYR A 7 11.95 14.75 -11.08
CA TYR A 7 11.36 15.39 -9.90
C TYR A 7 9.91 14.98 -9.70
N ASN A 8 9.49 14.92 -8.44
CA ASN A 8 8.15 14.59 -8.02
C ASN A 8 7.45 15.86 -7.52
N ILE A 9 6.29 16.19 -8.09
CA ILE A 9 5.41 17.21 -7.52
C ILE A 9 4.31 16.50 -6.75
N TYR A 10 4.20 16.79 -5.46
CA TYR A 10 3.15 16.30 -4.59
C TYR A 10 2.39 17.44 -3.92
N SER A 11 1.11 17.21 -3.62
CA SER A 11 0.24 18.18 -2.98
C SER A 11 0.06 17.88 -1.50
N ARG A 12 0.46 18.84 -0.66
CA ARG A 12 0.26 18.82 0.79
C ARG A 12 -1.20 18.99 1.21
N ARG A 13 -2.12 19.25 0.28
CA ARG A 13 -3.57 19.27 0.58
C ARG A 13 -4.07 17.91 1.09
N TYR A 14 -3.41 16.83 0.66
CA TYR A 14 -3.69 15.45 1.04
C TYR A 14 -2.85 14.97 2.25
N LYS A 15 -2.18 15.88 2.97
CA LYS A 15 -1.39 15.52 4.15
C LYS A 15 -2.25 14.80 5.20
N ARG A 16 -1.64 13.91 5.97
CA ARG A 16 -2.30 13.13 7.03
C ARG A 16 -3.47 12.29 6.54
N GLY A 17 -3.38 11.74 5.32
CA GLY A 17 -4.42 10.86 4.79
C GLY A 17 -5.65 11.54 4.18
N LYS A 18 -5.72 12.87 4.15
CA LYS A 18 -6.92 13.59 3.69
C LYS A 18 -7.23 13.30 2.22
N ASN A 19 -8.45 12.85 1.93
CA ASN A 19 -8.95 12.59 0.57
C ASN A 19 -8.05 11.66 -0.28
N ILE A 20 -7.32 10.77 0.38
CA ILE A 20 -6.53 9.73 -0.29
C ILE A 20 -7.44 8.54 -0.57
N LYS A 21 -7.23 7.88 -1.72
CA LYS A 21 -7.97 6.70 -2.14
C LYS A 21 -7.01 5.57 -2.53
N VAL A 22 -7.54 4.35 -2.61
CA VAL A 22 -6.83 3.23 -3.25
C VAL A 22 -6.36 3.63 -4.65
N GLY A 23 -5.14 3.26 -5.00
CA GLY A 23 -4.47 3.58 -6.25
C GLY A 23 -3.69 4.89 -6.24
N ASP A 24 -3.89 5.77 -5.25
CA ASP A 24 -3.13 7.01 -5.12
C ASP A 24 -1.67 6.76 -4.76
N VAL A 25 -0.77 7.57 -5.31
CA VAL A 25 0.65 7.56 -4.93
C VAL A 25 0.88 8.63 -3.87
N VAL A 26 1.45 8.22 -2.74
CA VAL A 26 1.61 9.07 -1.55
C VAL A 26 3.09 9.18 -1.18
N VAL A 27 3.46 10.37 -0.73
CA VAL A 27 4.78 10.68 -0.17
C VAL A 27 4.64 10.77 1.34
N PHE A 28 5.49 10.07 2.07
CA PHE A 28 5.42 9.95 3.52
C PHE A 28 6.80 9.81 4.16
N GLU A 29 6.87 10.07 5.45
CA GLU A 29 8.05 9.81 6.27
C GLU A 29 8.16 8.31 6.57
N SER A 30 9.32 7.73 6.24
CA SER A 30 9.56 6.30 6.40
C SER A 30 9.53 5.91 7.88
N PRO A 31 8.75 4.88 8.27
CA PRO A 31 8.71 4.42 9.66
C PRO A 31 9.99 3.68 10.08
N ILE A 32 10.76 3.17 9.11
CA ILE A 32 11.96 2.35 9.34
C ILE A 32 13.27 3.12 9.18
N PHE A 33 13.28 4.19 8.39
CA PHE A 33 14.47 4.99 8.16
C PHE A 33 14.25 6.39 8.73
N LEU A 34 14.96 6.71 9.81
CA LEU A 34 14.92 8.04 10.42
C LEU A 34 15.17 9.13 9.37
N ARG A 35 14.24 10.07 9.26
CA ARG A 35 14.25 11.17 8.28
C ARG A 35 14.24 10.72 6.81
N GLY A 36 13.99 9.44 6.54
CA GLY A 36 13.80 8.94 5.18
C GLY A 36 12.44 9.37 4.64
N ILE A 37 12.39 9.77 3.38
CA ILE A 37 11.13 10.02 2.67
C ILE A 37 10.92 8.88 1.68
N ALA A 38 9.71 8.33 1.67
CA ALA A 38 9.32 7.26 0.76
C ALA A 38 8.12 7.71 -0.09
N CYS A 39 8.01 7.10 -1.26
CA CYS A 39 6.89 7.28 -2.19
C CYS A 39 6.37 5.89 -2.58
N LYS A 40 5.10 5.62 -2.31
CA LYS A 40 4.45 4.32 -2.56
C LYS A 40 3.01 4.50 -2.98
N ARG A 41 2.41 3.47 -3.56
CA ARG A 41 1.01 3.42 -3.94
C ARG A 41 0.16 2.88 -2.79
N VAL A 42 -0.98 3.49 -2.55
CA VAL A 42 -1.99 3.00 -1.61
C VAL A 42 -2.73 1.83 -2.25
N ILE A 43 -2.71 0.70 -1.57
CA ILE A 43 -3.37 -0.54 -1.98
C ILE A 43 -4.63 -0.80 -1.14
N GLY A 44 -4.60 -0.41 0.14
CA GLY A 44 -5.73 -0.58 1.05
C GLY A 44 -5.92 0.63 1.96
N MET A 45 -7.17 0.97 2.21
CA MET A 45 -7.64 2.03 3.11
C MET A 45 -8.08 1.42 4.46
N PRO A 46 -8.31 2.24 5.51
CA PRO A 46 -8.90 1.75 6.76
C PRO A 46 -10.12 0.86 6.53
N GLY A 47 -10.13 -0.31 7.17
CA GLY A 47 -11.21 -1.29 7.06
C GLY A 47 -11.06 -2.30 5.91
N ASP A 48 -10.24 -2.01 4.90
CA ASP A 48 -9.99 -2.93 3.78
C ASP A 48 -9.22 -4.17 4.26
N TYR A 49 -9.43 -5.29 3.57
CA TYR A 49 -8.64 -6.50 3.78
C TYR A 49 -7.59 -6.64 2.68
N VAL A 50 -6.34 -6.86 3.09
CA VAL A 50 -5.22 -7.10 2.19
C VAL A 50 -4.65 -8.48 2.44
N VAL A 51 -4.44 -9.23 1.36
CA VAL A 51 -3.78 -10.53 1.42
C VAL A 51 -2.28 -10.30 1.49
N ARG A 52 -1.65 -10.88 2.50
CA ARG A 52 -0.20 -10.83 2.64
C ARG A 52 0.44 -12.02 1.94
N ASP A 53 1.54 -11.77 1.25
CA ASP A 53 2.40 -12.83 0.72
C ASP A 53 3.09 -13.57 1.91
N PRO A 54 2.95 -14.91 2.02
CA PRO A 54 3.48 -15.70 3.12
C PRO A 54 5.03 -15.72 3.17
N TYR A 55 5.71 -15.42 2.07
CA TYR A 55 7.19 -15.43 2.02
C TYR A 55 7.82 -14.15 2.60
N LEU A 56 7.03 -13.24 3.17
CA LEU A 56 7.48 -12.00 3.78
C LEU A 56 7.76 -12.16 5.28
N SER A 57 8.67 -11.31 5.80
CA SER A 57 9.07 -11.23 7.23
C SER A 57 7.94 -11.57 8.20
N PRO A 58 8.06 -12.50 9.15
CA PRO A 58 6.93 -12.85 10.03
C PRO A 58 6.55 -11.76 11.04
N THR A 59 7.29 -10.64 11.05
CA THR A 59 7.02 -9.47 11.87
C THR A 59 6.76 -8.24 11.02
N VAL A 60 5.96 -7.34 11.59
CA VAL A 60 5.63 -6.01 11.08
C VAL A 60 6.19 -5.01 12.08
N GLY A 61 7.22 -4.27 11.69
CA GLY A 61 7.87 -3.31 12.60
C GLY A 61 8.49 -3.95 13.86
N GLY A 62 8.83 -5.24 13.80
CA GLY A 62 9.36 -6.02 14.92
C GLY A 62 8.30 -6.66 15.82
N ALA A 63 7.00 -6.37 15.61
CA ALA A 63 5.91 -7.03 16.31
C ALA A 63 5.40 -8.25 15.52
N PRO A 64 5.03 -9.36 16.19
CA PRO A 64 4.40 -10.49 15.53
C PRO A 64 3.02 -10.10 15.01
N ILE A 65 2.67 -10.58 13.83
CA ILE A 65 1.37 -10.31 13.22
C ILE A 65 0.33 -11.25 13.85
N PRO A 66 -0.82 -10.73 14.33
CA PRO A 66 -1.90 -11.57 14.82
C PRO A 66 -2.35 -12.59 13.76
N GLY A 67 -2.48 -13.86 14.16
CA GLY A 67 -2.96 -14.93 13.28
C GLY A 67 -1.92 -15.49 12.29
N LEU A 68 -0.69 -14.97 12.29
CA LEU A 68 0.40 -15.49 11.46
C LEU A 68 1.16 -16.65 12.10
N TYR A 69 1.10 -16.76 13.42
CA TYR A 69 1.79 -17.81 14.16
C TYR A 69 0.80 -18.89 14.58
N GLU A 70 1.19 -20.15 14.38
CA GLU A 70 0.52 -21.32 14.93
C GLU A 70 1.48 -21.99 15.92
N GLY A 71 1.34 -21.66 17.19
CA GLY A 71 2.39 -21.90 18.19
C GLY A 71 3.62 -21.04 17.88
N ASP A 72 4.79 -21.68 17.80
CA ASP A 72 6.06 -21.02 17.50
C ASP A 72 6.39 -20.99 15.98
N ALA A 73 5.57 -21.63 15.15
CA ALA A 73 5.78 -21.72 13.71
C ALA A 73 5.06 -20.58 12.95
N VAL A 74 5.69 -20.09 11.89
CA VAL A 74 5.08 -19.13 10.95
C VAL A 74 4.22 -19.92 9.98
N ARG A 75 2.96 -19.48 9.80
CA ARG A 75 2.05 -20.07 8.82
C ARG A 75 2.56 -19.86 7.40
N GLU A 76 2.51 -20.92 6.59
CA GLU A 76 2.84 -20.88 5.16
C GLU A 76 1.69 -20.36 4.30
N GLU A 77 0.47 -20.36 4.85
CA GLU A 77 -0.72 -19.88 4.15
C GLU A 77 -0.79 -18.35 4.11
N PRO A 78 -1.34 -17.77 3.03
CA PRO A 78 -1.52 -16.33 2.94
C PRO A 78 -2.50 -15.83 4.02
N VAL A 79 -2.04 -14.92 4.86
CA VAL A 79 -2.87 -14.32 5.91
C VAL A 79 -3.55 -13.06 5.39
N MET A 80 -4.86 -12.97 5.60
CA MET A 80 -5.61 -11.72 5.39
C MET A 80 -5.45 -10.81 6.59
N ILE A 81 -5.04 -9.57 6.33
CA ILE A 81 -4.87 -8.53 7.34
C ILE A 81 -5.91 -7.44 7.07
N GLN A 82 -6.70 -7.10 8.08
CA GLN A 82 -7.53 -5.90 8.01
C GLN A 82 -6.66 -4.66 8.29
N VAL A 83 -6.76 -3.66 7.43
CA VAL A 83 -6.06 -2.39 7.61
C VAL A 83 -6.70 -1.64 8.79
N PRO A 84 -5.94 -1.34 9.87
CA PRO A 84 -6.49 -0.67 11.04
C PRO A 84 -6.96 0.74 10.73
N GLU A 85 -7.86 1.25 11.57
CA GLU A 85 -8.27 2.64 11.52
C GLU A 85 -7.09 3.61 11.60
N GLY A 86 -7.14 4.68 10.81
CA GLY A 86 -6.06 5.67 10.71
C GLY A 86 -4.78 5.18 10.03
N HIS A 87 -4.77 3.98 9.43
CA HIS A 87 -3.65 3.42 8.68
C HIS A 87 -4.00 3.19 7.22
N VAL A 88 -2.99 3.08 6.37
CA VAL A 88 -3.12 2.65 4.98
C VAL A 88 -2.14 1.52 4.69
N TRP A 89 -2.50 0.63 3.79
CA TRP A 89 -1.55 -0.34 3.26
C TRP A 89 -0.92 0.21 1.98
N VAL A 90 0.41 0.30 1.94
CA VAL A 90 1.14 0.82 0.78
C VAL A 90 2.06 -0.23 0.17
N ALA A 91 2.14 -0.25 -1.15
CA ALA A 91 3.08 -1.08 -1.90
C ALA A 91 3.81 -0.26 -2.96
N GLY A 92 5.05 -0.64 -3.27
CA GLY A 92 5.75 -0.10 -4.43
C GLY A 92 5.45 -0.93 -5.68
N ASP A 93 5.36 -0.25 -6.82
CA ASP A 93 5.08 -0.91 -8.10
C ASP A 93 6.20 -1.89 -8.52
N ASN A 94 7.44 -1.69 -8.05
CA ASN A 94 8.54 -2.66 -8.19
C ASN A 94 8.54 -3.64 -7.01
N LEU A 95 7.66 -4.65 -7.08
CA LEU A 95 7.36 -5.55 -5.95
C LEU A 95 8.59 -6.24 -5.34
N SER A 96 9.56 -6.68 -6.15
CA SER A 96 10.72 -7.45 -5.69
C SER A 96 11.75 -6.64 -4.92
N TYR A 97 11.86 -5.33 -5.20
CA TYR A 97 12.84 -4.45 -4.56
C TYR A 97 12.21 -3.43 -3.59
N SER A 98 10.88 -3.39 -3.51
CA SER A 98 10.17 -2.41 -2.69
C SER A 98 10.11 -2.85 -1.23
N ARG A 99 10.73 -2.05 -0.35
CA ARG A 99 10.48 -2.07 1.10
C ARG A 99 9.23 -1.22 1.39
N ASP A 100 8.11 -1.87 1.68
CA ASP A 100 6.81 -1.25 1.87
C ASP A 100 5.99 -1.93 3.00
N SER A 101 4.67 -1.77 3.04
CA SER A 101 3.82 -2.30 4.13
C SER A 101 3.93 -3.82 4.29
N ARG A 102 4.38 -4.54 3.27
CA ARG A 102 4.72 -5.97 3.37
C ARG A 102 5.79 -6.27 4.42
N PHE A 103 6.71 -5.32 4.64
CA PHE A 103 7.84 -5.43 5.57
C PHE A 103 7.58 -4.78 6.93
N TYR A 104 7.04 -3.56 6.94
CA TYR A 104 6.84 -2.80 8.18
C TYR A 104 5.37 -2.64 8.58
N GLY A 105 4.45 -3.22 7.83
CA GLY A 105 3.02 -3.24 8.11
C GLY A 105 2.22 -2.01 7.67
N PRO A 106 1.00 -1.86 8.21
CA PRO A 106 0.15 -0.72 7.92
C PRO A 106 0.86 0.59 8.23
N LEU A 107 0.85 1.52 7.29
CA LEU A 107 1.47 2.84 7.42
C LEU A 107 0.50 3.79 8.14
N PRO A 108 0.89 4.43 9.26
CA PRO A 108 0.07 5.46 9.89
C PRO A 108 -0.16 6.63 8.93
N MET A 109 -1.42 7.02 8.72
CA MET A 109 -1.77 8.13 7.82
C MET A 109 -1.13 9.44 8.25
N ALA A 110 -0.83 9.60 9.54
CA ALA A 110 -0.16 10.78 10.10
C ALA A 110 1.22 11.06 9.47
N LEU A 111 1.93 10.02 8.99
CA LEU A 111 3.23 10.14 8.34
C LEU A 111 3.12 10.63 6.89
N ILE A 112 1.91 10.67 6.32
CA ILE A 112 1.70 11.08 4.94
C ILE A 112 1.86 12.59 4.80
N THR A 113 2.87 13.00 4.04
CA THR A 113 3.18 14.40 3.74
C THR A 113 2.32 14.95 2.61
N GLY A 114 1.93 14.11 1.65
CA GLY A 114 0.99 14.48 0.60
C GLY A 114 0.84 13.42 -0.50
N LYS A 115 0.05 13.76 -1.52
CA LYS A 115 -0.24 12.91 -2.69
C LYS A 115 0.58 13.37 -3.89
N THR A 116 1.29 12.46 -4.54
CA THR A 116 1.99 12.75 -5.80
C THR A 116 0.97 13.04 -6.91
N LEU A 117 1.20 14.14 -7.62
CA LEU A 117 0.38 14.57 -8.75
C LEU A 117 1.10 14.36 -10.09
N TYR A 118 2.42 14.47 -10.08
CA TYR A 118 3.22 14.51 -11.30
C TYR A 118 4.63 13.95 -11.08
N VAL A 119 5.13 13.22 -12.06
CA VAL A 119 6.52 12.78 -12.15
C VAL A 119 7.09 13.37 -13.45
N GLY A 120 8.05 14.27 -13.33
CA GLY A 120 8.64 14.98 -14.46
C GLY A 120 10.05 14.49 -14.78
N ASP A 121 10.40 14.57 -16.06
CA ASP A 121 11.70 14.20 -16.66
C ASP A 121 12.52 15.42 -17.12
N GLY A 122 12.17 16.63 -16.66
CA GLY A 122 12.98 17.84 -16.84
C GLY A 122 12.36 18.94 -17.71
N TYR A 123 11.30 18.65 -18.47
CA TYR A 123 10.55 19.68 -19.22
C TYR A 123 9.24 20.02 -18.51
N PHE A 124 9.20 21.19 -17.87
CA PHE A 124 8.00 21.69 -17.18
C PHE A 124 6.98 22.22 -18.19
N ASN A 125 5.80 21.60 -18.29
CA ASN A 125 4.69 22.11 -19.10
C ASN A 125 3.41 22.24 -18.24
N TRP A 126 2.86 23.47 -18.19
CA TRP A 126 1.64 23.81 -17.47
C TRP A 126 0.43 22.96 -17.88
N THR A 127 0.36 22.47 -19.13
CA THR A 127 -0.74 21.59 -19.57
C THR A 127 -0.70 20.22 -18.89
N SER A 128 0.49 19.72 -18.54
CA SER A 128 0.66 18.41 -17.90
C SER A 128 0.15 18.38 -16.45
N PHE A 129 0.01 19.55 -15.79
CA PHE A 129 -0.55 19.62 -14.44
C PHE A 129 -2.08 19.53 -14.41
N ARG A 130 -2.75 19.90 -15.51
CA ARG A 130 -4.22 19.85 -15.61
C ARG A 130 -4.75 18.43 -15.85
N LYS A 131 -3.91 17.53 -16.34
CA LYS A 131 -4.23 16.10 -16.51
C LYS A 131 -3.42 15.29 -15.48
N PRO A 132 -4.05 14.70 -14.46
CA PRO A 132 -3.34 13.82 -13.54
C PRO A 132 -2.67 12.69 -14.33
N GLN A 133 -1.34 12.60 -14.28
CA GLN A 133 -0.61 11.52 -14.94
C GLN A 133 -0.72 10.20 -14.18
N LEU A 134 -0.93 10.30 -12.86
CA LEU A 134 -1.18 9.17 -12.00
C LEU A 134 -2.68 9.13 -11.71
N GLN A 135 -3.41 8.41 -12.56
CA GLN A 135 -4.78 8.02 -12.24
C GLN A 135 -4.74 6.67 -11.53
N PRO A 136 -5.63 6.44 -10.54
CA PRO A 136 -5.84 5.09 -10.06
C PRO A 136 -6.21 4.21 -11.24
N VAL A 137 -5.71 2.98 -11.26
CA VAL A 137 -6.13 2.00 -12.26
C VAL A 137 -7.65 1.86 -12.12
N PRO A 138 -8.44 2.08 -13.20
CA PRO A 138 -9.88 1.88 -13.12
C PRO A 138 -10.13 0.43 -12.74
N ILE A 139 -10.89 0.21 -11.67
CA ILE A 139 -11.34 -1.13 -11.29
C ILE A 139 -12.25 -1.57 -12.42
N SER A 140 -11.78 -2.47 -13.29
CA SER A 140 -12.66 -3.08 -14.29
C SER A 140 -13.56 -4.08 -13.57
N ASP A 141 -14.87 -4.00 -13.82
CA ASP A 141 -15.86 -4.93 -13.26
C ASP A 141 -15.58 -6.41 -13.64
N THR A 142 -14.62 -6.66 -14.52
CA THR A 142 -14.14 -8.00 -14.90
C THR A 142 -13.49 -8.79 -13.75
N LEU A 143 -13.16 -8.16 -12.61
CA LEU A 143 -12.67 -8.86 -11.41
C LEU A 143 -13.74 -9.06 -10.33
N GLN A 144 -15.00 -8.67 -10.58
CA GLN A 144 -16.13 -8.89 -9.66
C GLN A 144 -16.90 -10.20 -9.96
N GLY A 145 -16.33 -11.11 -10.75
CA GLY A 145 -16.81 -12.49 -10.78
C GLY A 145 -16.38 -13.21 -9.50
N PRO A 146 -17.20 -14.11 -8.92
CA PRO A 146 -16.74 -14.97 -7.83
C PRO A 146 -15.47 -15.68 -8.31
N VAL A 147 -14.36 -15.48 -7.59
CA VAL A 147 -13.15 -16.27 -7.81
C VAL A 147 -13.56 -17.71 -7.52
N ALA A 148 -13.50 -18.59 -8.52
CA ALA A 148 -13.85 -20.00 -8.39
C ALA A 148 -12.92 -20.64 -7.36
N GLY A 149 -13.37 -20.64 -6.12
CA GLY A 149 -12.61 -20.92 -4.92
C GLY A 149 -13.52 -20.68 -3.73
N GLU A 150 -14.71 -21.29 -3.76
CA GLU A 150 -15.50 -21.52 -2.56
C GLU A 150 -14.62 -22.32 -1.60
N ALA A 151 -14.04 -21.65 -0.60
CA ALA A 151 -13.63 -22.34 0.60
C ALA A 151 -14.90 -22.92 1.20
N HIS A 152 -15.09 -24.23 1.03
CA HIS A 152 -16.09 -24.99 1.76
C HIS A 152 -15.79 -24.79 3.25
N LEU A 153 -16.51 -23.86 3.89
CA LEU A 153 -16.58 -23.79 5.34
C LEU A 153 -17.43 -24.97 5.76
N GLU A 154 -16.78 -26.07 6.14
CA GLU A 154 -17.47 -27.17 6.81
C GLU A 154 -17.92 -26.66 8.19
N ASP A 155 -19.23 -26.46 8.33
CA ASP A 155 -19.86 -26.14 9.60
C ASP A 155 -19.45 -27.18 10.64
N THR A 156 -18.72 -26.73 11.65
CA THR A 156 -18.27 -27.58 12.76
C THR A 156 -19.51 -28.01 13.53
N GLN A 157 -19.95 -29.25 13.33
CA GLN A 157 -21.07 -29.83 14.08
C GLN A 157 -20.72 -29.83 15.56
N THR A 158 -21.48 -29.04 16.33
CA THR A 158 -21.44 -29.05 17.79
C THR A 158 -21.95 -30.40 18.27
N THR A 159 -21.09 -31.13 18.99
CA THR A 159 -21.51 -32.28 19.83
C THR A 159 -21.57 -31.83 21.28
#